data_AF-A0AAD8A6K9-F1
#
_entry.id   AF-A0AAD8A6K9-F1
#
_cell.length_a   1.000
_cell.length_b   1.000
_cell.length_c   1.000
_cell.angle_alpha   90.00
_cell.angle_beta   90.00
_cell.angle_gamma   90.00
#
_symmetry.space_group_name_H-M   'P 1'
#
loop_
_entity.id
_entity.type
_entity.pdbx_description
1 polymer ?
#
loop_
_entity_poly.entity_id
_entity_poly.type
_entity_poly.pdbx_seq_one_letter_code
_entity_poly.pdbx_strand_id
1 'polypeptide(L)'
;MEGRSCLLRSICEIAETPIYHNGLIGELIHIILTPGYGYNTNEILEDAYHEARRLGQNGVDCRRAYPSCPYGQGLLELFSITDYGEI
;
A
#
# COMPACT_ATOMS: atom_id res chain seq x y z
N MET A 1 7.82 17.41 1.66
CA MET A 1 7.30 16.21 2.36
C MET A 1 6.17 15.66 1.51
N GLU A 2 6.43 14.61 0.74
CA GLU A 2 5.48 14.04 -0.24
C GLU A 2 4.64 12.92 0.39
N GLY A 3 4.05 13.18 1.57
CA GLY A 3 3.31 12.16 2.32
C GLY A 3 2.18 11.51 1.51
N ARG A 4 1.56 12.28 0.61
CA ARG A 4 0.57 11.77 -0.34
C ARG A 4 1.18 10.75 -1.32
N SER A 5 2.37 11.01 -1.85
CA SER A 5 3.05 10.04 -2.74
C SER A 5 3.40 8.75 -2.01
N CYS A 6 3.78 8.83 -0.72
CA CYS A 6 4.06 7.64 0.07
C CYS A 6 2.81 6.84 0.42
N LEU A 7 1.69 7.52 0.68
CA LEU A 7 0.40 6.86 0.85
C LEU A 7 -0.02 6.12 -0.44
N LEU A 8 0.09 6.79 -1.60
CA LEU A 8 -0.22 6.17 -2.89
C LEU A 8 0.69 4.98 -3.19
N ARG A 9 1.99 5.08 -2.87
CA ARG A 9 2.91 3.95 -2.98
C ARG A 9 2.47 2.78 -2.11
N SER A 10 2.10 3.04 -0.85
CA SER A 10 1.69 1.99 0.10
C SER A 10 0.42 1.27 -0.35
N ILE A 11 -0.55 1.99 -0.94
CA ILE A 11 -1.76 1.38 -1.53
C ILE A 11 -1.41 0.50 -2.72
N CYS A 12 -0.51 0.97 -3.59
CA CYS A 12 -0.03 0.17 -4.72
C CYS A 12 0.65 -1.10 -4.25
N GLU A 13 1.59 -1.01 -3.31
CA GLU A 13 2.36 -2.16 -2.82
C GLU A 13 1.46 -3.21 -2.13
N ILE A 14 0.44 -2.79 -1.37
CA ILE A 14 -0.54 -3.72 -0.75
C ILE A 14 -1.41 -4.40 -1.81
N ALA A 15 -1.73 -3.69 -2.87
CA ALA A 15 -2.51 -4.23 -3.98
C ALA A 15 -1.68 -5.19 -4.87
N GLU A 16 -0.36 -5.00 -4.92
CA GLU A 16 0.60 -5.88 -5.61
C GLU A 16 0.86 -7.16 -4.80
N THR A 17 1.20 -7.01 -3.53
CA THR A 17 1.50 -8.11 -2.60
C THR A 17 0.75 -7.91 -1.28
N PRO A 18 -0.46 -8.46 -1.12
CA PRO A 18 -1.21 -8.32 0.12
C PRO A 18 -0.47 -9.01 1.28
N ILE A 19 -0.42 -8.35 2.44
CA ILE A 19 0.24 -8.90 3.64
C ILE A 19 -0.67 -9.95 4.27
N TYR A 20 -0.32 -11.23 4.15
CA TYR A 20 -1.00 -12.33 4.85
C TYR A 20 -0.21 -12.87 6.05
N HIS A 21 1.00 -12.36 6.29
CA HIS A 21 1.97 -13.00 7.20
C HIS A 21 2.15 -12.31 8.56
N ASN A 22 1.40 -11.24 8.85
CA ASN A 22 1.53 -10.48 10.11
C ASN A 22 0.33 -10.66 11.07
N GLY A 23 -0.40 -11.76 10.93
CA GLY A 23 -1.63 -12.02 11.70
C GLY A 23 -2.64 -10.87 11.57
N LEU A 24 -3.32 -10.55 12.69
CA LEU A 24 -4.35 -9.50 12.72
C LEU A 24 -3.86 -8.12 12.25
N ILE A 25 -2.58 -7.79 12.50
CA ILE A 25 -2.02 -6.49 12.09
C ILE A 25 -1.90 -6.42 10.56
N GLY A 26 -1.46 -7.50 9.93
CA GLY A 26 -1.41 -7.60 8.46
C GLY A 26 -2.78 -7.45 7.83
N GLU A 27 -3.78 -8.13 8.39
CA GLU A 27 -5.17 -8.03 7.95
C GLU A 27 -5.73 -6.61 8.12
N LEU A 28 -5.49 -5.96 9.26
CA LEU A 28 -5.96 -4.60 9.51
C LEU A 28 -5.31 -3.59 8.55
N ILE A 29 -4.01 -3.72 8.28
CA ILE A 29 -3.30 -2.88 7.32
C ILE A 29 -3.87 -3.09 5.92
N HIS A 30 -4.12 -4.34 5.51
CA HIS A 30 -4.75 -4.64 4.23
C HIS A 30 -6.12 -3.97 4.10
N ILE A 31 -6.95 -4.03 5.14
CA ILE A 31 -8.28 -3.38 5.17
C ILE A 31 -8.15 -1.85 5.03
N ILE A 32 -7.29 -1.22 5.84
CA ILE A 32 -7.14 0.24 5.88
C ILE A 32 -6.62 0.78 4.54
N LEU A 33 -5.69 0.07 3.90
CA LEU A 33 -5.04 0.51 2.67
C LEU A 33 -5.61 -0.15 1.40
N THR A 34 -6.81 -0.72 1.48
CA THR A 34 -7.57 -1.17 0.31
C THR A 34 -8.74 -0.21 0.07
N PRO A 35 -8.59 0.80 -0.81
CA PRO A 35 -9.65 1.75 -1.11
C PRO A 35 -10.94 1.05 -1.55
N GLY A 36 -12.05 1.26 -0.83
CA GLY A 36 -13.34 0.63 -1.13
C GLY A 36 -13.54 -0.76 -0.52
N TYR A 37 -12.77 -1.12 0.51
CA TYR A 37 -13.06 -2.33 1.28
C TYR A 37 -14.41 -2.23 2.00
N GLY A 38 -15.29 -3.24 1.82
CA GLY A 38 -16.56 -3.38 2.55
C GLY A 38 -17.76 -2.58 2.02
N TYR A 39 -17.58 -1.68 1.06
CA TYR A 39 -18.67 -0.93 0.42
C TYR A 39 -18.25 -0.44 -0.97
N ASN A 40 -19.19 -0.34 -1.92
CA ASN A 40 -18.92 0.17 -3.26
C ASN A 40 -18.72 1.70 -3.24
N THR A 41 -17.65 2.19 -2.61
CA THR A 41 -17.32 3.63 -2.49
C THR A 41 -16.49 4.15 -3.67
N ASN A 42 -16.57 3.49 -4.82
CA ASN A 42 -15.93 3.96 -6.06
C ASN A 42 -16.35 5.38 -6.46
N GLU A 43 -17.45 5.91 -5.90
CA GLU A 43 -17.89 7.31 -6.09
C GLU A 43 -17.27 8.34 -5.14
N ILE A 44 -16.60 7.94 -4.04
CA ILE A 44 -16.15 8.86 -2.98
C ILE A 44 -14.62 9.02 -2.97
N LEU A 45 -13.88 8.07 -3.52
CA LEU A 45 -12.42 8.06 -3.50
C LEU A 45 -11.84 8.85 -4.68
N GLU A 46 -10.83 9.70 -4.43
CA GLU A 46 -10.09 10.38 -5.50
C GLU A 46 -9.48 9.35 -6.47
N ASP A 47 -9.52 9.67 -7.77
CA ASP A 47 -8.99 8.83 -8.86
C ASP A 47 -7.55 8.33 -8.60
N ALA A 48 -6.73 9.14 -7.92
CA ALA A 48 -5.35 8.78 -7.60
C ALA A 48 -5.25 7.53 -6.72
N TYR A 49 -6.16 7.34 -5.76
CA TYR A 49 -6.17 6.17 -4.87
C TYR A 49 -6.65 4.92 -5.61
N HIS A 50 -7.63 5.06 -6.50
CA HIS A 50 -8.07 3.99 -7.38
C HIS A 50 -6.97 3.55 -8.34
N GLU A 51 -6.28 4.51 -8.95
CA GLU A 51 -5.18 4.22 -9.85
C GLU A 51 -4.01 3.54 -9.13
N ALA A 52 -3.65 3.98 -7.92
CA ALA A 52 -2.64 3.31 -7.10
C ALA A 52 -2.96 1.83 -6.89
N ARG A 53 -4.21 1.54 -6.47
CA ARG A 53 -4.68 0.16 -6.30
C ARG A 53 -4.60 -0.62 -7.62
N ARG A 54 -5.06 -0.02 -8.72
CA ARG A 54 -5.07 -0.63 -10.05
C ARG A 54 -3.66 -0.96 -10.52
N LEU A 55 -2.68 -0.08 -10.31
CA LEU A 55 -1.28 -0.31 -10.65
C LEU A 55 -0.71 -1.50 -9.90
N GLY A 56 -0.94 -1.57 -8.58
CA GLY A 56 -0.53 -2.72 -7.76
C GLY A 56 -1.16 -4.02 -8.23
N GLN A 57 -2.48 -4.04 -8.46
CA GLN A 57 -3.19 -5.23 -8.96
C GLN A 57 -2.67 -5.73 -10.32
N ASN A 58 -2.06 -4.85 -11.12
CA ASN A 58 -1.46 -5.21 -12.41
C ASN A 58 0.03 -5.57 -12.31
N GLY A 59 0.60 -5.65 -11.09
CA GLY A 59 2.00 -6.01 -10.88
C GLY A 59 2.99 -4.96 -11.36
N VAL A 60 2.60 -3.67 -11.35
CA VAL A 60 3.51 -2.57 -11.71
C VAL A 60 4.49 -2.35 -10.57
N ASP A 61 5.75 -2.03 -10.90
CA ASP A 61 6.74 -1.59 -9.89
C ASP A 61 6.28 -0.29 -9.22
N CYS A 62 5.67 -0.41 -8.04
CA CYS A 62 5.08 0.69 -7.29
C CYS A 62 6.09 1.76 -6.87
N ARG A 63 7.38 1.40 -6.74
CA ARG A 63 8.45 2.38 -6.44
C ARG A 63 8.73 3.26 -7.63
N ARG A 64 8.68 2.70 -8.85
CA ARG A 64 8.81 3.47 -10.09
C ARG A 64 7.58 4.29 -10.41
N ALA A 65 6.39 3.82 -10.03
CA ALA A 65 5.14 4.56 -10.19
C ALA A 65 5.06 5.79 -9.27
N TYR A 66 5.65 5.72 -8.07
CA TYR A 66 5.61 6.79 -7.07
C TYR A 66 7.02 7.22 -6.61
N PRO A 67 7.83 7.80 -7.51
CA PRO A 67 9.24 8.12 -7.24
C PRO A 67 9.43 9.28 -6.26
N SER A 68 8.40 10.12 -6.07
CA SER A 68 8.43 11.24 -5.11
C SER A 68 8.37 10.78 -3.66
N CYS A 69 8.06 9.51 -3.39
CA CYS A 69 8.20 8.94 -2.06
C CYS A 69 9.65 8.44 -1.85
N PRO A 70 10.41 8.98 -0.89
CA PRO A 70 11.76 8.48 -0.59
C PRO A 70 11.76 7.02 -0.10
N TYR A 71 12.92 6.36 -0.17
CA TYR A 71 13.12 5.05 0.44
C TYR A 71 12.92 5.12 1.96
N GLY A 72 12.35 4.06 2.53
CA GLY A 72 12.08 3.95 3.97
C GLY A 72 10.94 4.82 4.48
N GLN A 73 10.17 5.45 3.60
CA GLN A 73 9.01 6.29 3.94
C GLN A 73 7.68 5.69 3.46
N GLY A 74 7.71 4.53 2.80
CA GLY A 74 6.50 3.75 2.53
C GLY A 74 6.00 3.12 3.82
N LEU A 75 4.68 3.05 4.00
CA LEU A 75 4.11 2.49 5.23
C LEU A 75 4.48 1.01 5.41
N LEU A 76 4.58 0.26 4.31
CA LEU A 76 4.97 -1.14 4.35
C LEU A 76 6.41 -1.35 4.78
N GLU A 77 7.32 -0.46 4.39
CA GLU A 77 8.74 -0.54 4.78
C GLU A 77 8.92 -0.39 6.30
N LEU A 78 7.95 0.22 7.01
CA LEU A 78 7.96 0.29 8.47
C LEU A 78 7.59 -1.04 9.14
N PHE A 79 6.67 -1.80 8.54
CA PHE A 79 6.14 -3.03 9.13
C PHE A 79 6.80 -4.31 8.62
N SER A 80 7.45 -4.27 7.45
CA SER A 80 8.30 -5.38 6.98
C SER A 80 9.57 -5.59 7.83
N ILE A 81 9.92 -4.64 8.71
CA ILE A 81 11.09 -4.74 9.60
C ILE A 81 10.96 -5.88 10.62
N THR A 82 9.76 -6.41 10.88
CA THR A 82 9.59 -7.55 11.78
C THR A 82 10.01 -8.91 11.19
N ASP A 83 10.44 -9.00 9.93
CA ASP A 83 10.89 -10.26 9.30
C ASP A 83 12.43 -10.33 9.07
N TYR A 84 13.21 -9.37 9.60
CA TYR A 84 14.69 -9.41 9.56
C TYR A 84 15.32 -9.50 10.96
N GLY A 85 14.61 -10.08 11.92
CA GLY A 85 15.00 -10.12 13.33
C GLY A 85 15.18 -11.51 13.95
N GLU A 86 15.15 -12.59 13.17
CA GLU A 86 15.49 -13.94 13.66
C GLU A 86 16.47 -14.62 12.69
N ILE A 87 17.78 -14.40 12.89
CA ILE A 87 18.89 -15.39 12.79
C ILE A 87 20.01 -14.89 13.69
#